data_AF-A0A2E1BES7-F1
#
_entry.id   AF-A0A2E1BES7-F1
#
_cell.length_a   1.000
_cell.length_b   1.000
_cell.length_c   1.000
_cell.angle_alpha   90.00
_cell.angle_beta   90.00
_cell.angle_gamma   90.00
#
_symmetry.space_group_name_H-M   'P 1'
#
loop_
_entity.id
_entity.type
_entity.pdbx_description
1 polymer ?
#
loop_
_entity_poly.entity_id
_entity_poly.type
_entity_poly.pdbx_seq_one_letter_code
_entity_poly.pdbx_strand_id
1 'polypeptide(L)'
;MKGRLQRTLKRAVRLRDMAVITSDDLLQIDADGYQEVRRSATRARNDGQAAFVCDHCGFPVYAPREPNTRLPFWRHHKGAPRSCPWWTGEPGSTDAVSASQFQGAQESPLHLRVKNLVAELLNADPLTEPGSVVVDEYVVCGESRRRPDVRATYDGKPIAIEIQLATTQIPIIVAREDFYQREGRHLIWLTWNFVPVERAHLLTALEDIFYSHNKNLFSLDDEVVAECLARKAFLVRAFWEHGSGWNSKITALPELEWPPSGLPYAVAPPPPWHMGFRARWLAATTNGGTPWSLRRDLLADLAERLNEDAIDATALEEADMGALLNAILSFVEGKPVGSAQRNLSEVINTFLSSERRHRFARIMRKVISITTGPDILDKPSVAAKFARAMEDAQDAPDSMVGKAALLLFPELFQKRKLTT
;
A
#
# COMPACT_ATOMS: atom_id res chain seq x y z
N MET A 1 21.61 -15.01 27.02
CA MET A 1 22.26 -14.68 25.73
C MET A 1 21.18 -14.30 24.72
N LYS A 2 21.02 -13.00 24.41
CA LYS A 2 20.09 -12.53 23.37
C LYS A 2 20.66 -12.94 22.01
N GLY A 3 20.15 -14.03 21.43
CA GLY A 3 20.51 -14.44 20.07
C GLY A 3 20.20 -13.29 19.12
N ARG A 4 21.26 -12.72 18.53
CA ARG A 4 21.17 -11.75 17.43
C ARG A 4 20.26 -12.41 16.38
N LEU A 5 19.11 -11.81 16.08
CA LEU A 5 18.23 -12.30 15.00
C LEU A 5 19.04 -12.15 13.70
N GLN A 6 19.73 -13.21 13.30
CA GLN A 6 20.51 -13.20 12.07
C GLN A 6 19.53 -13.23 10.91
N ARG A 7 19.75 -12.35 9.92
CA ARG A 7 19.03 -12.34 8.64
C ARG A 7 19.47 -13.52 7.78
N THR A 8 19.23 -14.74 8.26
CA THR A 8 19.64 -15.99 7.61
C THR A 8 18.75 -16.35 6.43
N LEU A 9 17.47 -15.96 6.48
CA LEU A 9 16.53 -16.15 5.38
C LEU A 9 16.77 -15.12 4.29
N LYS A 10 17.09 -15.61 3.08
CA LYS A 10 17.51 -14.78 1.95
C LYS A 10 16.41 -14.49 0.94
N ARG A 11 15.51 -15.46 0.73
CA ARG A 11 14.50 -15.43 -0.34
C ARG A 11 13.18 -16.03 0.14
N ALA A 12 12.09 -15.30 -0.04
CA ALA A 12 10.73 -15.78 0.16
C ALA A 12 9.98 -15.79 -1.17
N VAL A 13 9.15 -16.79 -1.39
CA VAL A 13 8.25 -16.89 -2.54
C VAL A 13 6.87 -16.44 -2.09
N ARG A 14 6.32 -15.43 -2.75
CA ARG A 14 4.93 -15.00 -2.61
C ARG A 14 4.04 -15.94 -3.40
N LEU A 15 3.19 -16.71 -2.72
CA LEU A 15 2.44 -17.81 -3.36
C LEU A 15 1.39 -17.34 -4.36
N ARG A 16 0.89 -16.09 -4.25
CA ARG A 16 -0.15 -15.59 -5.15
C ARG A 16 0.31 -15.45 -6.60
N ASP A 17 1.59 -15.18 -6.83
CA ASP A 17 2.15 -14.85 -8.15
C ASP A 17 3.52 -15.49 -8.40
N MET A 18 3.97 -16.34 -7.48
CA MET A 18 5.28 -16.97 -7.48
C MET A 18 6.43 -15.98 -7.58
N ALA A 19 6.21 -14.72 -7.17
CA ALA A 19 7.27 -13.72 -7.12
C ALA A 19 8.24 -14.05 -5.99
N VAL A 20 9.53 -14.04 -6.28
CA VAL A 20 10.58 -14.14 -5.27
C VAL A 20 10.85 -12.73 -4.75
N ILE A 21 10.80 -12.57 -3.43
CA ILE A 21 11.20 -11.35 -2.73
C ILE A 21 12.43 -11.70 -1.91
N THR A 22 13.57 -11.16 -2.29
CA THR A 22 14.82 -11.31 -1.54
C THR A 22 14.78 -10.48 -0.26
N SER A 23 15.71 -10.73 0.66
CA SER A 23 15.88 -9.90 1.85
C SER A 23 16.34 -8.49 1.50
N ASP A 24 17.07 -8.31 0.39
CA ASP A 24 17.48 -6.99 -0.09
C ASP A 24 16.29 -6.24 -0.70
N ASP A 25 15.44 -6.92 -1.48
CA ASP A 25 14.18 -6.35 -1.98
C ASP A 25 13.28 -5.91 -0.82
N LEU A 26 13.18 -6.72 0.25
CA LEU A 26 12.40 -6.41 1.43
C LEU A 26 12.96 -5.19 2.19
N LEU A 27 14.26 -4.93 2.14
CA LEU A 27 14.88 -3.73 2.73
C LEU A 27 14.63 -2.47 1.90
N GLN A 28 14.49 -2.62 0.59
CA GLN A 28 14.28 -1.52 -0.36
C GLN A 28 12.80 -1.22 -0.62
N ILE A 29 11.89 -2.10 -0.21
CA ILE A 29 10.46 -1.89 -0.39
C ILE A 29 10.01 -0.63 0.36
N ASP A 30 9.13 0.15 -0.28
CA ASP A 30 8.54 1.30 0.37
C ASP A 30 7.63 0.90 1.55
N ALA A 31 7.25 1.89 2.36
CA ALA A 31 6.44 1.65 3.56
C ALA A 31 5.08 0.99 3.26
N ASP A 32 4.50 1.25 2.09
CA ASP A 32 3.18 0.76 1.72
C ASP A 32 3.26 -0.69 1.23
N GLY A 33 4.22 -0.99 0.37
CA GLY A 33 4.54 -2.35 -0.04
C GLY A 33 4.94 -3.22 1.16
N TYR A 34 5.66 -2.68 2.14
CA TYR A 34 5.98 -3.41 3.36
C TYR A 34 4.73 -3.78 4.17
N GLN A 35 3.80 -2.83 4.30
CA GLN A 35 2.52 -3.06 4.99
C GLN A 35 1.67 -4.10 4.28
N GLU A 36 1.63 -4.10 2.94
CA GLU A 36 0.98 -5.15 2.16
C GLU A 36 1.56 -6.54 2.46
N VAL A 37 2.89 -6.68 2.47
CA VAL A 37 3.58 -7.94 2.78
C VAL A 37 3.18 -8.43 4.17
N ARG A 38 3.26 -7.55 5.17
CA ARG A 38 2.95 -7.90 6.56
C ARG A 38 1.51 -8.33 6.77
N ARG A 39 0.57 -7.55 6.22
CA ARG A 39 -0.86 -7.82 6.35
C ARG A 39 -1.27 -9.08 5.61
N SER A 40 -0.75 -9.28 4.40
CA SER A 40 -0.98 -10.50 3.61
C SER A 40 -0.49 -11.75 4.34
N ALA A 41 0.74 -11.71 4.88
CA ALA A 41 1.27 -12.81 5.70
C ALA A 41 0.42 -13.08 6.94
N THR A 42 -0.07 -12.02 7.59
CA THR A 42 -0.89 -12.10 8.81
C THR A 42 -2.26 -12.70 8.54
N ARG A 43 -2.98 -12.22 7.52
CA ARG A 43 -4.30 -12.74 7.13
C ARG A 43 -4.22 -14.20 6.72
N ALA A 44 -3.31 -14.54 5.82
CA ALA A 44 -3.13 -15.92 5.40
C ALA A 44 -2.87 -16.85 6.59
N ARG A 45 -2.03 -16.43 7.55
CA ARG A 45 -1.79 -17.19 8.78
C ARG A 45 -3.07 -17.36 9.62
N ASN A 46 -3.87 -16.30 9.78
CA ASN A 46 -5.13 -16.36 10.52
C ASN A 46 -6.13 -17.34 9.88
N ASP A 47 -6.10 -17.46 8.55
CA ASP A 47 -6.92 -18.38 7.77
C ASP A 47 -6.32 -19.81 7.70
N GLY A 48 -5.24 -20.09 8.43
CA GLY A 48 -4.55 -21.38 8.38
C GLY A 48 -3.77 -21.65 7.09
N GLN A 49 -3.54 -20.61 6.28
CA GLN A 49 -2.82 -20.65 5.01
C GLN A 49 -1.45 -19.94 5.12
N ALA A 50 -0.73 -19.87 4.00
CA ALA A 50 0.49 -19.10 3.86
C ALA A 50 0.39 -18.15 2.65
N ALA A 51 0.80 -16.90 2.82
CA ALA A 51 0.98 -15.98 1.69
C ALA A 51 2.40 -16.03 1.13
N PHE A 52 3.37 -16.36 2.00
CA PHE A 52 4.78 -16.42 1.68
C PHE A 52 5.41 -17.69 2.25
N VAL A 53 6.31 -18.30 1.49
CA VAL A 53 7.09 -19.47 1.90
C VAL A 53 8.57 -19.25 1.69
N CYS A 54 9.41 -19.93 2.45
CA CYS A 54 10.86 -19.95 2.25
C CYS A 54 11.19 -20.62 0.92
N ASP A 55 11.98 -19.96 0.06
CA ASP A 55 12.36 -20.50 -1.26
C ASP A 55 13.24 -21.77 -1.16
N HIS A 56 13.87 -22.01 0.00
CA HIS A 56 14.69 -23.20 0.21
C HIS A 56 13.91 -24.39 0.76
N CYS A 57 13.12 -24.20 1.82
CA CYS A 57 12.44 -25.32 2.51
C CYS A 57 10.93 -25.37 2.27
N GLY A 58 10.36 -24.41 1.55
CA GLY A 58 8.91 -24.33 1.30
C GLY A 58 8.07 -24.02 2.54
N PHE A 59 8.67 -23.82 3.72
CA PHE A 59 7.93 -23.60 4.95
C PHE A 59 7.41 -22.16 5.04
N PRO A 60 6.20 -21.92 5.61
CA PRO A 60 5.63 -20.59 5.74
C PRO A 60 6.50 -19.54 6.46
N VAL A 61 6.52 -18.32 5.94
CA VAL A 61 7.32 -17.19 6.45
C VAL A 61 6.50 -15.90 6.56
N TYR A 62 6.99 -14.96 7.36
CA TYR A 62 6.43 -13.62 7.56
C TYR A 62 7.56 -12.58 7.71
N ALA A 63 7.21 -11.29 7.65
CA ALA A 63 8.18 -10.20 7.66
C ALA A 63 8.03 -9.27 8.88
N PRO A 64 8.60 -9.62 10.05
CA PRO A 64 8.67 -8.69 11.19
C PRO A 64 9.76 -7.63 11.01
N ARG A 65 9.75 -6.62 11.90
CA ARG A 65 10.87 -5.69 12.07
C ARG A 65 11.82 -6.19 13.16
N GLU A 66 13.12 -5.99 12.96
CA GLU A 66 14.10 -6.21 14.02
C GLU A 66 13.91 -5.14 15.12
N PRO A 67 13.88 -5.50 16.42
CA PRO A 67 13.59 -4.53 17.48
C PRO A 67 14.51 -3.30 17.55
N ASN A 68 15.79 -3.46 17.20
CA ASN A 68 16.77 -2.38 17.35
C ASN A 68 16.88 -1.52 16.09
N THR A 69 17.12 -2.13 14.93
CA THR A 69 17.28 -1.39 13.67
C THR A 69 15.94 -1.00 13.05
N ARG A 70 14.83 -1.60 13.49
CA ARG A 70 13.49 -1.48 12.88
C ARG A 70 13.44 -1.92 11.42
N LEU A 71 14.52 -2.48 10.90
CA LEU A 71 14.59 -2.95 9.53
C LEU A 71 13.78 -4.25 9.37
N PRO A 72 13.09 -4.41 8.24
CA PRO A 72 12.35 -5.62 7.96
C PRO A 72 13.29 -6.79 7.70
N PHE A 73 12.83 -7.99 8.03
CA PHE A 73 13.52 -9.23 7.68
C PHE A 73 12.54 -10.38 7.57
N TRP A 74 12.90 -11.41 6.80
CA TRP A 74 12.09 -12.63 6.72
C TRP A 74 12.31 -13.55 7.91
N ARG A 75 11.22 -14.14 8.41
CA ARG A 75 11.25 -15.10 9.52
C ARG A 75 10.32 -16.28 9.26
N HIS A 76 10.78 -17.47 9.60
CA HIS A 76 9.96 -18.67 9.57
C HIS A 76 8.87 -18.65 10.65
N HIS A 77 7.71 -19.20 10.34
CA HIS A 77 6.72 -19.55 11.36
C HIS A 77 7.20 -20.69 12.26
N LYS A 78 6.52 -20.84 13.41
CA LYS A 78 6.79 -21.93 14.37
C LYS A 78 6.63 -23.29 13.69
N GLY A 79 7.55 -24.23 13.98
CA GLY A 79 7.57 -25.57 13.40
C GLY A 79 8.43 -25.73 12.15
N ALA A 80 9.12 -24.68 11.70
CA ALA A 80 9.99 -24.76 10.54
C ALA A 80 11.17 -25.73 10.74
N PRO A 81 11.58 -26.46 9.68
CA PRO A 81 12.65 -27.46 9.77
C PRO A 81 13.98 -26.81 10.16
N ARG A 82 14.59 -27.31 11.24
CA ARG A 82 15.92 -26.86 11.72
C ARG A 82 17.05 -27.18 10.73
N SER A 83 16.82 -28.14 9.83
CA SER A 83 17.73 -28.50 8.74
C SER A 83 17.75 -27.47 7.60
N CYS A 84 16.84 -26.48 7.60
CA CYS A 84 16.89 -25.39 6.63
C CYS A 84 18.17 -24.56 6.85
N PRO A 85 19.01 -24.34 5.83
CA PRO A 85 20.23 -23.52 5.97
C PRO A 85 19.90 -22.05 6.26
N TRP A 86 18.66 -21.65 6.04
CA TRP A 86 18.12 -20.31 6.31
C TRP A 86 17.29 -20.26 7.58
N TRP A 87 17.38 -21.27 8.45
CA TRP A 87 16.57 -21.34 9.67
C TRP A 87 16.74 -20.09 10.54
N THR A 88 15.63 -19.58 11.06
CA THR A 88 15.55 -18.27 11.75
C THR A 88 15.25 -18.40 13.24
N GLY A 89 15.49 -19.57 13.82
CA GLY A 89 15.08 -19.85 15.19
C GLY A 89 13.58 -20.13 15.33
N GLU A 90 13.16 -20.37 16.56
CA GLU A 90 11.77 -20.66 16.91
C GLU A 90 11.08 -19.37 17.40
N PRO A 91 10.04 -18.87 16.70
CA PRO A 91 9.33 -17.67 17.14
C PRO A 91 8.46 -17.95 18.37
N GLY A 92 8.34 -16.95 19.24
CA GLY A 92 7.34 -16.95 20.32
C GLY A 92 5.92 -16.89 19.75
N SER A 93 4.93 -17.34 20.53
CA SER A 93 3.52 -17.14 20.16
C SER A 93 3.12 -15.69 20.38
N THR A 94 2.12 -15.22 19.63
CA THR A 94 1.51 -13.90 19.81
C THR A 94 1.09 -13.69 21.26
N ASP A 95 0.49 -14.70 21.89
CA ASP A 95 0.04 -14.67 23.28
C ASP A 95 1.20 -14.53 24.28
N ALA A 96 2.31 -15.24 24.05
CA ALA A 96 3.49 -15.13 24.90
C ALA A 96 4.13 -13.74 24.82
N VAL A 97 4.14 -13.14 23.63
CA VAL A 97 4.62 -11.76 23.44
C VAL A 97 3.68 -10.78 24.14
N SER A 98 2.36 -10.90 23.95
CA SER A 98 1.37 -10.03 24.60
C SER A 98 1.43 -10.12 26.13
N ALA A 99 1.52 -11.33 26.69
CA ALA A 99 1.60 -11.53 28.14
C ALA A 99 2.84 -10.86 28.77
N SER A 100 3.97 -10.85 28.04
CA SER A 100 5.19 -10.18 28.48
C SER A 100 5.11 -8.64 28.42
N GLN A 101 4.29 -8.11 27.52
CA GLN A 101 4.21 -6.68 27.24
C GLN A 101 3.36 -5.92 28.26
N PHE A 102 2.31 -6.55 28.78
CA PHE A 102 1.37 -5.91 29.70
C PHE A 102 1.65 -6.23 31.18
N GLN A 103 2.64 -7.07 31.51
CA GLN A 103 2.93 -7.51 32.90
C GLN A 103 1.69 -7.94 33.70
N GLY A 104 0.62 -8.39 33.03
CA GLY A 104 -0.66 -8.74 33.65
C GLY A 104 -1.63 -7.58 33.93
N ALA A 105 -1.29 -6.32 33.64
CA ALA A 105 -2.24 -5.19 33.74
C ALA A 105 -3.22 -5.21 32.56
N GLN A 106 -4.52 -5.36 32.85
CA GLN A 106 -5.54 -5.49 31.81
C GLN A 106 -5.88 -4.17 31.09
N GLU A 107 -5.81 -3.02 31.77
CA GLU A 107 -6.21 -1.71 31.21
C GLU A 107 -5.60 -0.57 32.03
N SER A 108 -5.20 0.54 31.39
CA SER A 108 -4.67 1.72 32.11
C SER A 108 -5.81 2.66 32.54
N PRO A 109 -5.65 3.45 33.63
CA PRO A 109 -6.65 4.43 34.04
C PRO A 109 -6.99 5.46 32.95
N LEU A 110 -5.99 5.83 32.14
CA LEU A 110 -6.19 6.72 31.00
C LEU A 110 -7.09 6.07 29.94
N HIS A 111 -6.85 4.80 29.61
CA HIS A 111 -7.67 4.07 28.65
C HIS A 111 -9.14 4.00 29.10
N LEU A 112 -9.38 3.66 30.37
CA LEU A 112 -10.72 3.64 30.95
C LEU A 112 -11.39 5.03 30.91
N ARG A 113 -10.64 6.10 31.19
CA ARG A 113 -11.17 7.47 31.13
C ARG A 113 -11.56 7.87 29.71
N VAL A 114 -10.69 7.61 28.73
CA VAL A 114 -10.95 7.94 27.31
C VAL A 114 -12.14 7.13 26.79
N LYS A 115 -12.27 5.86 27.17
CA LYS A 115 -13.40 4.99 26.83
C LYS A 115 -14.73 5.58 27.30
N ASN A 116 -14.82 5.94 28.57
CA ASN A 116 -16.02 6.57 29.11
C ASN A 116 -16.30 7.94 28.48
N LEU A 117 -15.25 8.73 28.21
CA LEU A 117 -15.39 10.01 27.52
C LEU A 117 -15.96 9.84 26.10
N VAL A 118 -15.47 8.87 25.33
CA VAL A 118 -16.01 8.57 24.00
C VAL A 118 -17.50 8.22 24.09
N ALA A 119 -17.89 7.42 25.07
CA ALA A 119 -19.30 7.08 25.28
C ALA A 119 -20.15 8.30 25.66
N GLU A 120 -19.65 9.18 26.53
CA GLU A 120 -20.30 10.45 26.89
C GLU A 120 -20.51 11.34 25.65
N LEU A 121 -19.48 11.50 24.83
CA LEU A 121 -19.53 12.34 23.63
C LEU A 121 -20.45 11.77 22.55
N LEU A 122 -20.45 10.45 22.34
CA LEU A 122 -21.38 9.79 21.41
C LEU A 122 -22.83 9.95 21.85
N ASN A 123 -23.14 9.76 23.14
CA ASN A 123 -24.50 9.95 23.65
C ASN A 123 -25.01 11.39 23.54
N ALA A 124 -24.10 12.37 23.49
CA ALA A 124 -24.44 13.77 23.31
C ALA A 124 -24.72 14.14 21.84
N ASP A 125 -24.24 13.33 20.88
CA ASP A 125 -24.43 13.55 19.45
C ASP A 125 -25.84 13.09 18.99
N PRO A 126 -26.66 13.98 18.38
CA PRO A 126 -28.01 13.64 17.93
C PRO A 126 -28.07 12.62 16.78
N LEU A 127 -26.96 12.36 16.08
CA LEU A 127 -26.87 11.32 15.05
C LEU A 127 -26.62 9.93 15.65
N THR A 128 -26.25 9.84 16.92
CA THR A 128 -26.16 8.55 17.62
C THR A 128 -27.55 8.06 17.99
N GLU A 129 -27.88 6.82 17.65
CA GLU A 129 -29.15 6.22 18.02
C GLU A 129 -29.27 6.14 19.56
N PRO A 130 -30.34 6.72 20.16
CA PRO A 130 -30.52 6.74 21.61
C PRO A 130 -30.45 5.34 22.23
N GLY A 131 -29.61 5.17 23.24
CA GLY A 131 -29.44 3.88 23.94
C GLY A 131 -28.60 2.84 23.20
N SER A 132 -28.07 3.15 22.01
CA SER A 132 -27.20 2.23 21.26
C SER A 132 -25.75 2.21 21.74
N VAL A 133 -25.31 3.22 22.50
CA VAL A 133 -23.93 3.33 23.00
C VAL A 133 -23.69 2.32 24.10
N VAL A 134 -22.77 1.40 23.85
CA VAL A 134 -22.40 0.34 24.79
C VAL A 134 -20.89 0.32 24.96
N VAL A 135 -20.46 0.34 26.21
CA VAL A 135 -19.05 0.27 26.61
C VAL A 135 -18.76 -1.18 26.99
N ASP A 136 -17.66 -1.74 26.48
CA ASP A 136 -17.09 -2.97 27.03
C ASP A 136 -18.02 -4.22 26.96
N GLU A 137 -18.81 -4.36 25.89
CA GLU A 137 -19.67 -5.54 25.66
C GLU A 137 -19.19 -6.37 24.47
N TYR A 138 -19.33 -7.69 24.57
CA TYR A 138 -18.99 -8.59 23.47
C TYR A 138 -19.97 -8.45 22.30
N VAL A 139 -19.39 -8.29 21.12
CA VAL A 139 -20.03 -8.57 19.85
C VAL A 139 -19.72 -10.00 19.45
N VAL A 140 -20.74 -10.77 19.08
CA VAL A 140 -20.64 -12.19 18.74
C VAL A 140 -21.01 -12.40 17.28
N CYS A 141 -20.15 -13.08 16.53
CA CYS A 141 -20.35 -13.44 15.13
C CYS A 141 -19.90 -14.90 14.92
N GLY A 142 -20.86 -15.82 14.84
CA GLY A 142 -20.58 -17.26 14.86
C GLY A 142 -19.87 -17.67 16.15
N GLU A 143 -18.77 -18.41 16.03
CA GLU A 143 -17.92 -18.81 17.17
C GLU A 143 -16.91 -17.74 17.61
N SER A 144 -16.78 -16.66 16.84
CA SER A 144 -15.86 -15.56 17.16
C SER A 144 -16.58 -14.49 17.96
N ARG A 145 -15.87 -13.92 18.95
CA ARG A 145 -16.34 -12.74 19.69
C ARG A 145 -15.23 -11.71 19.86
N ARG A 146 -15.59 -10.44 19.82
CA ARG A 146 -14.71 -9.31 20.16
C ARG A 146 -15.42 -8.36 21.10
N ARG A 147 -14.66 -7.72 21.97
CA ARG A 147 -15.14 -6.71 22.91
C ARG A 147 -14.55 -5.37 22.46
N PRO A 148 -15.28 -4.56 21.69
CA PRO A 148 -14.87 -3.19 21.41
C PRO A 148 -14.85 -2.39 22.72
N ASP A 149 -14.04 -1.34 22.74
CA ASP A 149 -14.02 -0.41 23.87
C ASP A 149 -15.35 0.35 23.95
N VAL A 150 -15.85 0.81 22.80
CA VAL A 150 -17.18 1.39 22.66
C VAL A 150 -17.80 0.91 21.35
N ARG A 151 -19.08 0.56 21.35
CA ARG A 151 -19.89 0.38 20.13
C ARG A 151 -21.13 1.26 20.18
N ALA A 152 -21.63 1.63 19.01
CA ALA A 152 -22.87 2.38 18.88
C ALA A 152 -23.52 2.11 17.51
N THR A 153 -24.74 2.60 17.31
CA THR A 153 -25.29 2.85 15.98
C THR A 153 -25.26 4.35 15.74
N TYR A 154 -24.49 4.79 14.75
CA TYR A 154 -24.30 6.20 14.41
C TYR A 154 -24.79 6.46 12.99
N ASP A 155 -25.79 7.33 12.83
CA ASP A 155 -26.39 7.65 11.54
C ASP A 155 -26.75 6.38 10.73
N GLY A 156 -27.44 5.45 11.41
CA GLY A 156 -27.84 4.15 10.88
C GLY A 156 -26.70 3.14 10.66
N LYS A 157 -25.44 3.49 10.95
CA LYS A 157 -24.26 2.65 10.75
C LYS A 157 -23.83 2.03 12.08
N PRO A 158 -23.74 0.69 12.18
CA PRO A 158 -23.08 0.06 13.31
C PRO A 158 -21.60 0.45 13.32
N ILE A 159 -21.14 1.04 14.42
CA ILE A 159 -19.72 1.41 14.62
C ILE A 159 -19.13 0.67 15.83
N ALA A 160 -17.82 0.45 15.79
CA ALA A 160 -16.96 0.05 16.90
C ALA A 160 -15.79 1.03 16.99
N ILE A 161 -15.44 1.44 18.20
CA ILE A 161 -14.29 2.28 18.51
C ILE A 161 -13.32 1.44 19.35
N GLU A 162 -12.06 1.43 18.93
CA GLU A 162 -10.95 0.77 19.62
C GLU A 162 -9.90 1.82 19.97
N ILE A 163 -9.59 1.97 21.25
CA ILE A 163 -8.67 2.97 21.76
C ILE A 163 -7.26 2.37 21.81
N GLN A 164 -6.33 2.94 21.07
CA GLN A 164 -4.95 2.47 21.00
C GLN A 164 -3.99 3.49 21.63
N LEU A 165 -3.63 3.27 22.90
CA LEU A 165 -2.66 4.12 23.63
C LEU A 165 -1.24 3.54 23.68
N ALA A 166 -1.10 2.24 23.41
CA ALA A 166 0.17 1.53 23.55
C ALA A 166 0.53 0.76 22.27
N THR A 167 1.61 -0.01 22.32
CA THR A 167 1.97 -0.91 21.22
C THR A 167 1.04 -2.13 21.21
N THR A 168 0.51 -2.49 20.05
CA THR A 168 -0.20 -3.76 19.80
C THR A 168 0.45 -4.50 18.63
N GLN A 169 0.15 -5.78 18.47
CA GLN A 169 0.72 -6.60 17.41
C GLN A 169 -0.19 -6.63 16.18
N ILE A 170 0.39 -6.62 14.98
CA ILE A 170 -0.37 -6.67 13.71
C ILE A 170 -1.41 -7.82 13.63
N PRO A 171 -1.18 -9.04 14.18
CA PRO A 171 -2.23 -10.07 14.18
C PRO A 171 -3.47 -9.69 14.97
N ILE A 172 -3.33 -8.91 16.05
CA ILE A 172 -4.45 -8.42 16.85
C ILE A 172 -5.22 -7.34 16.08
N ILE A 173 -4.50 -6.39 15.47
CA ILE A 173 -5.10 -5.33 14.64
C ILE A 173 -5.92 -5.96 13.51
N VAL A 174 -5.28 -6.80 12.68
CA VAL A 174 -5.90 -7.44 11.52
C VAL A 174 -7.09 -8.31 11.94
N ALA A 175 -6.98 -9.08 13.04
CA ALA A 175 -8.08 -9.92 13.51
C ALA A 175 -9.27 -9.14 14.10
N ARG A 176 -9.08 -7.89 14.53
CA ARG A 176 -10.21 -7.00 14.90
C ARG A 176 -10.84 -6.39 13.65
N GLU A 177 -10.04 -5.90 12.71
CA GLU A 177 -10.51 -5.36 11.43
C GLU A 177 -11.36 -6.37 10.65
N ASP A 178 -10.82 -7.56 10.42
CA ASP A 178 -11.51 -8.61 9.68
C ASP A 178 -12.77 -9.12 10.43
N PHE A 179 -12.80 -9.02 11.76
CA PHE A 179 -13.98 -9.37 12.56
C PHE A 179 -15.11 -8.37 12.36
N TYR A 180 -14.86 -7.07 12.55
CA TYR A 180 -15.90 -6.04 12.42
C TYR A 180 -16.36 -5.89 10.97
N GLN A 181 -15.44 -5.99 10.00
CA GLN A 181 -15.81 -6.00 8.59
C GLN A 181 -16.80 -7.13 8.27
N ARG A 182 -16.55 -8.36 8.74
CA ARG A 182 -17.45 -9.51 8.54
C ARG A 182 -18.81 -9.33 9.22
N GLU A 183 -18.84 -8.61 10.34
CA GLU A 183 -20.08 -8.26 11.05
C GLU A 183 -20.84 -7.08 10.41
N GLY A 184 -20.28 -6.44 9.38
CA GLY A 184 -20.87 -5.23 8.78
C GLY A 184 -20.76 -3.99 9.68
N ARG A 185 -19.81 -4.00 10.62
CA ARG A 185 -19.56 -2.91 11.57
C ARG A 185 -18.33 -2.11 11.15
N HIS A 186 -18.45 -0.79 11.20
CA HIS A 186 -17.36 0.10 10.83
C HIS A 186 -16.46 0.32 12.05
N LEU A 187 -15.16 0.08 11.88
CA LEU A 187 -14.17 0.19 12.95
C LEU A 187 -13.48 1.56 12.86
N ILE A 188 -13.41 2.29 13.96
CA ILE A 188 -12.60 3.49 14.13
C ILE A 188 -11.52 3.19 15.18
N TRP A 189 -10.26 3.14 14.75
CA TRP A 189 -9.14 3.16 15.69
C TRP A 189 -8.90 4.58 16.16
N LEU A 190 -8.86 4.77 17.48
CA LEU A 190 -8.77 6.08 18.10
C LEU A 190 -7.55 6.15 19.03
N THR A 191 -6.80 7.24 18.94
CA THR A 191 -5.69 7.54 19.84
C THR A 191 -6.07 8.69 20.79
N TRP A 192 -5.20 8.97 21.77
CA TRP A 192 -5.37 10.09 22.69
C TRP A 192 -4.10 10.93 22.70
N ASN A 193 -4.24 12.24 22.55
CA ASN A 193 -3.15 13.22 22.50
C ASN A 193 -2.01 12.78 21.57
N PHE A 194 -2.35 12.33 20.36
CA PHE A 194 -1.32 12.00 19.38
C PHE A 194 -0.51 13.24 19.01
N VAL A 195 0.80 13.14 19.15
CA VAL A 195 1.75 14.16 18.71
C VAL A 195 2.46 13.64 17.47
N PRO A 196 2.39 14.36 16.33
CA PRO A 196 3.12 14.02 15.13
C PRO A 196 4.62 13.80 15.39
N VAL A 197 5.14 12.70 14.87
CA VAL A 197 6.57 12.35 14.91
C VAL A 197 7.01 11.92 13.52
N GLU A 198 8.32 11.98 13.25
CA GLU A 198 8.86 11.36 12.05
C GLU A 198 8.47 9.88 11.96
N ARG A 199 8.17 9.41 10.75
CA ARG A 199 7.64 8.06 10.53
C ARG A 199 8.58 6.94 11.03
N ALA A 200 9.89 7.19 11.03
CA ALA A 200 10.88 6.28 11.60
C ALA A 200 10.70 6.06 13.12
N HIS A 201 10.17 7.06 13.83
CA HIS A 201 9.92 7.03 15.27
C HIS A 201 8.49 6.63 15.63
N LEU A 202 7.54 6.68 14.69
CA LEU A 202 6.15 6.28 14.91
C LEU A 202 6.09 4.84 15.45
N LEU A 203 5.22 4.58 16.43
CA LEU A 203 5.01 3.24 16.94
C LEU A 203 4.48 2.33 15.82
N THR A 204 5.03 1.12 15.70
CA THR A 204 4.64 0.20 14.61
C THR A 204 3.12 -0.06 14.59
N ALA A 205 2.47 -0.15 15.75
CA ALA A 205 1.02 -0.30 15.83
C ALA A 205 0.23 0.89 15.28
N LEU A 206 0.71 2.11 15.54
CA LEU A 206 0.10 3.33 15.00
C LEU A 206 0.33 3.43 13.49
N GLU A 207 1.51 3.00 13.00
CA GLU A 207 1.77 2.89 11.57
C GLU A 207 0.87 1.85 10.89
N ASP A 208 0.65 0.71 11.56
CA ASP A 208 -0.26 -0.33 11.07
C ASP A 208 -1.69 0.24 11.00
N ILE A 209 -2.20 0.89 12.05
CA ILE A 209 -3.52 1.55 12.10
C ILE A 209 -3.64 2.67 11.06
N PHE A 210 -2.60 3.48 10.91
CA PHE A 210 -2.53 4.54 9.92
C PHE A 210 -2.71 3.99 8.49
N TYR A 211 -2.11 2.82 8.21
CA TYR A 211 -2.33 2.12 6.95
C TYR A 211 -3.79 1.66 6.80
N SER A 212 -4.43 1.18 7.87
CA SER A 212 -5.82 0.70 7.84
C SER A 212 -6.83 1.77 7.43
N HIS A 213 -6.65 2.98 7.95
CA HIS A 213 -7.51 4.13 7.68
C HIS A 213 -7.04 4.95 6.48
N ASN A 214 -6.55 4.28 5.44
CA ASN A 214 -6.12 4.91 4.20
C ASN A 214 -5.18 6.12 4.43
N LYS A 215 -4.14 5.93 5.26
CA LYS A 215 -3.17 6.98 5.64
C LYS A 215 -3.77 8.10 6.50
N ASN A 216 -4.73 7.76 7.36
CA ASN A 216 -5.24 8.66 8.38
C ASN A 216 -5.01 8.05 9.77
N LEU A 217 -4.80 8.89 10.78
CA LEU A 217 -4.83 8.49 12.18
C LEU A 217 -5.83 9.37 12.92
N PHE A 218 -6.76 8.77 13.66
CA PHE A 218 -7.73 9.51 14.44
C PHE A 218 -7.27 9.65 15.90
N SER A 219 -7.43 10.84 16.47
CA SER A 219 -7.14 11.13 17.88
C SER A 219 -8.23 11.99 18.49
N LEU A 220 -8.43 11.83 19.79
CA LEU A 220 -8.98 12.88 20.64
C LEU A 220 -7.85 13.63 21.34
N ASP A 221 -8.14 14.88 21.69
CA ASP A 221 -7.35 15.74 22.56
C ASP A 221 -8.29 16.76 23.22
N ASP A 222 -7.76 17.55 24.15
CA ASP A 222 -8.57 18.49 24.93
C ASP A 222 -9.30 19.53 24.05
N GLU A 223 -8.71 19.94 22.93
CA GLU A 223 -9.34 20.87 21.97
C GLU A 223 -10.53 20.21 21.27
N VAL A 224 -10.34 18.99 20.75
CA VAL A 224 -11.44 18.22 20.12
C VAL A 224 -12.57 17.98 21.12
N VAL A 225 -12.26 17.62 22.36
CA VAL A 225 -13.27 17.37 23.39
C VAL A 225 -14.07 18.63 23.69
N ALA A 226 -13.42 19.78 23.83
CA ALA A 226 -14.09 21.05 24.01
C ALA A 226 -15.03 21.39 22.83
N GLU A 227 -14.60 21.13 21.60
CA GLU A 227 -15.44 21.30 20.42
C GLU A 227 -16.62 20.35 20.37
N CYS A 228 -16.43 19.07 20.72
CA CYS A 228 -17.53 18.09 20.79
C CYS A 228 -18.62 18.56 21.76
N LEU A 229 -18.23 19.04 22.95
CA LEU A 229 -19.15 19.55 23.95
C LEU A 229 -19.89 20.82 23.48
N ALA A 230 -19.18 21.73 22.82
CA ALA A 230 -19.76 22.97 22.31
C ALA A 230 -20.77 22.71 21.17
N ARG A 231 -20.45 21.79 20.25
CA ARG A 231 -21.28 21.48 19.08
C ARG A 231 -22.34 20.40 19.34
N LYS A 232 -22.23 19.68 20.47
CA LYS A 232 -23.00 18.45 20.75
C LYS A 232 -22.92 17.46 19.58
N ALA A 233 -21.70 17.23 19.12
CA ALA A 233 -21.39 16.33 18.02
C ALA A 233 -20.12 15.56 18.35
N PHE A 234 -20.04 14.29 17.94
CA PHE A 234 -18.84 13.48 18.10
C PHE A 234 -17.87 13.80 16.96
N LEU A 235 -16.79 14.49 17.32
CA LEU A 235 -15.71 14.89 16.42
C LEU A 235 -14.44 14.12 16.75
N VAL A 236 -13.56 14.00 15.75
CA VAL A 236 -12.21 13.47 15.91
C VAL A 236 -11.22 14.39 15.22
N ARG A 237 -9.97 14.42 15.72
CA ARG A 237 -8.86 14.96 14.93
C ARG A 237 -8.35 13.88 14.00
N ALA A 238 -8.37 14.16 12.70
CA ALA A 238 -7.75 13.32 11.69
C ALA A 238 -6.35 13.87 11.36
N PHE A 239 -5.34 13.01 11.41
CA PHE A 239 -3.98 13.30 10.98
C PHE A 239 -3.66 12.57 9.67
N TRP A 240 -2.97 13.23 8.73
CA TRP A 240 -2.49 12.62 7.49
C TRP A 240 -1.13 13.19 7.09
N GLU A 241 -0.40 12.48 6.24
CA GLU A 241 0.86 12.98 5.65
C GLU A 241 0.61 13.54 4.26
N HIS A 242 1.13 14.74 3.99
CA HIS A 242 1.16 15.34 2.65
C HIS A 242 2.38 16.26 2.53
N GLY A 243 3.11 16.14 1.42
CA GLY A 243 4.37 16.89 1.24
C GLY A 243 5.42 16.48 2.29
N SER A 244 6.01 17.46 2.96
CA SER A 244 7.11 17.25 3.91
C SER A 244 6.68 16.99 5.37
N GLY A 245 5.39 16.76 5.65
CA GLY A 245 4.99 16.53 7.03
C GLY A 245 3.55 16.12 7.29
N TRP A 246 3.24 16.07 8.58
CA TRP A 246 1.92 15.79 9.11
C TRP A 246 1.01 17.02 9.04
N ASN A 247 -0.24 16.79 8.70
CA ASN A 247 -1.32 17.75 8.70
C ASN A 247 -2.43 17.22 9.61
N SER A 248 -3.29 18.10 10.13
CA SER A 248 -4.46 17.67 10.91
C SER A 248 -5.67 18.57 10.72
N LYS A 249 -6.86 18.01 10.90
CA LYS A 249 -8.13 18.74 10.94
C LYS A 249 -9.08 18.07 11.94
N ILE A 250 -9.94 18.85 12.59
CA ILE A 250 -11.07 18.34 13.35
C ILE A 250 -12.20 18.08 12.35
N THR A 251 -12.84 16.91 12.44
CA THR A 251 -13.87 16.48 11.49
C THR A 251 -14.94 15.66 12.21
N ALA A 252 -16.19 15.76 11.75
CA ALA A 252 -17.30 14.96 12.24
C ALA A 252 -17.36 13.61 11.52
N LEU A 253 -17.95 12.59 12.16
CA LEU A 253 -18.09 11.26 11.53
C LEU A 253 -18.84 11.27 10.18
N PRO A 254 -19.90 12.08 9.96
CA PRO A 254 -20.57 12.16 8.65
C PRO A 254 -19.71 12.73 7.53
N GLU A 255 -18.61 13.42 7.86
CA GLU A 255 -17.68 14.00 6.88
C GLU A 255 -16.58 13.02 6.47
N LEU A 256 -16.51 11.86 7.10
CA LEU A 256 -15.58 10.80 6.73
C LEU A 256 -16.06 10.05 5.48
N GLU A 257 -15.11 9.54 4.72
CA GLU A 257 -15.38 8.56 3.67
C GLU A 257 -15.50 7.17 4.29
N TRP A 258 -16.58 6.44 3.94
CA TRP A 258 -16.91 5.13 4.51
C TRP A 258 -16.83 4.04 3.44
N PRO A 259 -15.64 3.49 3.15
CA PRO A 259 -15.48 2.45 2.15
C PRO A 259 -16.08 1.11 2.61
N PRO A 260 -16.36 0.16 1.68
CA PRO A 260 -16.85 -1.18 2.02
C PRO A 260 -15.95 -2.02 2.93
N SER A 261 -14.69 -1.60 3.15
CA SER A 261 -13.81 -2.22 4.14
C SER A 261 -14.28 -2.01 5.58
N GLY A 262 -15.17 -1.04 5.83
CA GLY A 262 -15.61 -0.66 7.17
C GLY A 262 -14.60 0.21 7.93
N LEU A 263 -13.51 0.65 7.29
CA LEU A 263 -12.47 1.48 7.90
C LEU A 263 -12.51 2.89 7.28
N PRO A 264 -13.06 3.89 7.98
CA PRO A 264 -13.22 5.23 7.42
C PRO A 264 -11.90 5.99 7.32
N TYR A 265 -11.90 7.06 6.53
CA TYR A 265 -10.78 8.01 6.44
C TYR A 265 -11.30 9.43 6.18
N ALA A 266 -10.55 10.45 6.59
CA ALA A 266 -10.98 11.86 6.47
C ALA A 266 -10.40 12.57 5.25
N VAL A 267 -9.22 12.14 4.79
CA VAL A 267 -8.51 12.68 3.64
C VAL A 267 -7.92 11.52 2.86
N ALA A 268 -8.28 11.37 1.59
CA ALA A 268 -7.63 10.38 0.74
C ALA A 268 -6.15 10.76 0.54
N PRO A 269 -5.21 9.79 0.54
CA PRO A 269 -3.84 10.07 0.19
C PRO A 269 -3.78 10.60 -1.25
N PRO A 270 -2.83 11.50 -1.57
CA PRO A 270 -2.64 11.92 -2.95
C PRO A 270 -2.37 10.68 -3.83
N PRO A 271 -2.82 10.68 -5.11
CA PRO A 271 -2.49 9.62 -6.03
C PRO A 271 -0.97 9.37 -6.07
N PRO A 272 -0.51 8.12 -6.31
CA PRO A 272 0.91 7.83 -6.48
C PRO A 272 1.56 8.80 -7.46
N TRP A 273 2.81 9.22 -7.18
CA TRP A 273 3.52 10.21 -7.98
C TRP A 273 3.48 9.90 -9.49
N HIS A 274 3.62 8.62 -9.87
CA HIS A 274 3.59 8.21 -11.27
C HIS A 274 2.26 8.51 -11.96
N MET A 275 1.12 8.44 -11.26
CA MET A 275 -0.18 8.82 -11.82
C MET A 275 -0.24 10.33 -12.07
N GLY A 276 0.25 11.12 -11.11
CA GLY A 276 0.39 12.57 -11.27
C GLY A 276 1.32 12.93 -12.43
N PHE A 277 2.45 12.23 -12.57
CA PHE A 277 3.38 12.38 -13.68
C PHE A 277 2.71 12.11 -15.03
N ARG A 278 2.03 10.96 -15.17
CA ARG A 278 1.31 10.59 -16.39
C ARG A 278 0.26 11.64 -16.76
N ALA A 279 -0.49 12.16 -15.79
CA ALA A 279 -1.48 13.21 -16.02
C ALA A 279 -0.84 14.51 -16.52
N ARG A 280 0.28 14.96 -15.93
CA ARG A 280 1.04 16.12 -16.41
C ARG A 280 1.59 15.88 -17.83
N TRP A 281 2.11 14.69 -18.10
CA TRP A 281 2.60 14.31 -19.42
C TRP A 281 1.50 14.34 -20.47
N LEU A 282 0.35 13.74 -20.18
CA LEU A 282 -0.83 13.75 -21.07
C LEU A 282 -1.31 15.19 -21.33
N ALA A 283 -1.41 16.01 -20.29
CA ALA A 283 -1.83 17.41 -20.42
C ALA A 283 -0.86 18.24 -21.26
N ALA A 284 0.45 17.95 -21.19
CA ALA A 284 1.48 18.60 -21.99
C ALA A 284 1.54 18.09 -23.44
N THR A 285 0.94 16.94 -23.75
CA THR A 285 1.13 16.25 -25.03
C THR A 285 0.04 16.62 -26.04
N THR A 286 0.45 17.00 -27.25
CA THR A 286 -0.43 17.33 -28.38
C THR A 286 -0.40 16.23 -29.44
N ASN A 287 -1.19 16.37 -30.52
CA ASN A 287 -1.12 15.45 -31.66
C ASN A 287 0.26 15.43 -32.36
N GLY A 288 1.06 16.50 -32.20
CA GLY A 288 2.43 16.59 -32.70
C GLY A 288 3.50 16.07 -31.74
N GLY A 289 3.09 15.52 -30.59
CA GLY A 289 3.98 15.13 -29.50
C GLY A 289 3.99 16.15 -28.36
N THR A 290 4.89 15.91 -27.41
CA THR A 290 5.11 16.75 -26.22
C THR A 290 6.12 17.86 -26.58
N PRO A 291 5.78 19.16 -26.41
CA PRO A 291 6.70 20.27 -26.70
C PRO A 291 8.02 20.14 -25.94
N TRP A 292 9.13 20.50 -26.59
CA TRP A 292 10.48 20.23 -26.06
C TRP A 292 10.73 20.80 -24.66
N SER A 293 10.31 22.04 -24.38
CA SER A 293 10.50 22.67 -23.06
C SER A 293 9.78 21.89 -21.95
N LEU A 294 8.49 21.60 -22.14
CA LEU A 294 7.70 20.82 -21.19
C LEU A 294 8.21 19.39 -21.05
N ARG A 295 8.62 18.76 -22.17
CA ARG A 295 9.19 17.42 -22.18
C ARG A 295 10.47 17.37 -21.35
N ARG A 296 11.39 18.32 -21.53
CA ARG A 296 12.65 18.39 -20.78
C ARG A 296 12.39 18.52 -19.28
N ASP A 297 11.48 19.39 -18.87
CA ASP A 297 11.18 19.61 -17.46
C ASP A 297 10.52 18.37 -16.83
N LEU A 298 9.64 17.68 -17.56
CA LEU A 298 9.08 16.40 -17.12
C LEU A 298 10.13 15.29 -17.05
N LEU A 299 11.05 15.19 -18.01
CA LEU A 299 12.13 14.21 -17.96
C LEU A 299 13.11 14.48 -16.81
N ALA A 300 13.30 15.75 -16.42
CA ALA A 300 14.10 16.11 -15.25
C ALA A 300 13.45 15.61 -13.93
N ASP A 301 12.13 15.81 -13.77
CA ASP A 301 11.36 15.25 -12.64
C ASP A 301 11.43 13.71 -12.60
N LEU A 302 11.35 13.05 -13.76
CA LEU A 302 11.54 11.59 -13.85
C LEU A 302 12.96 11.16 -13.45
N ALA A 303 13.98 11.87 -13.89
CA ALA A 303 15.37 11.59 -13.55
C ALA A 303 15.63 11.75 -12.04
N GLU A 304 15.15 12.85 -11.45
CA GLU A 304 15.21 13.07 -10.00
C GLU A 304 14.53 11.94 -9.24
N ARG A 305 13.39 11.45 -9.75
CA ARG A 305 12.67 10.34 -9.12
C ARG A 305 13.39 8.99 -9.25
N LEU A 306 14.15 8.77 -10.32
CA LEU A 306 14.99 7.58 -10.48
C LEU A 306 16.19 7.60 -9.52
N ASN A 307 16.65 8.79 -9.12
CA ASN A 307 17.66 9.00 -8.08
C ASN A 307 18.96 8.20 -8.32
N GLU A 308 19.46 8.24 -9.56
CA GLU A 308 20.75 7.67 -9.96
C GLU A 308 21.60 8.75 -10.62
N ASP A 309 22.82 8.97 -10.12
CA ASP A 309 23.71 10.07 -10.56
C ASP A 309 24.00 10.07 -12.07
N ALA A 310 23.87 8.90 -12.73
CA ALA A 310 24.11 8.73 -14.16
C ALA A 310 22.86 9.00 -15.04
N ILE A 311 21.70 9.25 -14.45
CA ILE A 311 20.43 9.45 -15.17
C ILE A 311 20.02 10.92 -15.02
N ASP A 312 20.05 11.66 -16.13
CA ASP A 312 19.52 13.03 -16.21
C ASP A 312 18.48 13.16 -17.35
N ALA A 313 17.89 14.34 -17.47
CA ALA A 313 16.90 14.62 -18.51
C ALA A 313 17.47 14.44 -19.93
N THR A 314 18.76 14.71 -20.12
CA THR A 314 19.45 14.60 -21.42
C THR A 314 19.61 13.14 -21.81
N ALA A 315 20.08 12.30 -20.91
CA ALA A 315 20.23 10.86 -21.11
C ALA A 315 18.87 10.20 -21.44
N LEU A 316 17.80 10.60 -20.75
CA LEU A 316 16.44 10.12 -21.05
C LEU A 316 15.94 10.58 -22.43
N GLU A 317 16.25 11.82 -22.82
CA GLU A 317 15.90 12.36 -24.14
C GLU A 317 16.68 11.65 -25.28
N GLU A 318 17.98 11.45 -25.12
CA GLU A 318 18.82 10.68 -26.05
C GLU A 318 18.40 9.22 -26.13
N ALA A 319 17.91 8.69 -25.00
CA ALA A 319 17.27 7.39 -24.96
C ALA A 319 15.89 7.37 -25.63
N ASP A 320 15.38 8.47 -26.18
CA ASP A 320 14.09 8.51 -26.88
C ASP A 320 12.90 8.17 -25.94
N MET A 321 13.07 8.41 -24.63
CA MET A 321 12.10 8.07 -23.58
C MET A 321 10.74 8.74 -23.84
N GLY A 322 10.74 9.99 -24.30
CA GLY A 322 9.49 10.70 -24.61
C GLY A 322 8.65 10.02 -25.70
N ALA A 323 9.30 9.42 -26.70
CA ALA A 323 8.59 8.66 -27.74
C ALA A 323 8.01 7.35 -27.16
N LEU A 324 8.76 6.67 -26.29
CA LEU A 324 8.29 5.49 -25.60
C LEU A 324 7.09 5.81 -24.70
N LEU A 325 7.13 6.89 -23.92
CA LEU A 325 6.02 7.31 -23.06
C LEU A 325 4.75 7.56 -23.85
N ASN A 326 4.83 8.29 -24.97
CA ASN A 326 3.69 8.52 -25.85
C ASN A 326 3.14 7.21 -26.44
N ALA A 327 4.02 6.27 -26.81
CA ALA A 327 3.60 4.97 -27.31
C ALA A 327 2.89 4.15 -26.21
N ILE A 328 3.46 4.03 -25.01
CA ILE A 328 2.82 3.31 -23.89
C ILE A 328 1.47 3.94 -23.53
N LEU A 329 1.44 5.26 -23.36
CA LEU A 329 0.21 5.99 -23.03
C LEU A 329 -0.85 5.84 -24.11
N SER A 330 -0.48 5.72 -25.39
CA SER A 330 -1.46 5.47 -26.44
C SER A 330 -2.25 4.17 -26.20
N PHE A 331 -1.58 3.12 -25.75
CA PHE A 331 -2.21 1.84 -25.45
C PHE A 331 -2.96 1.85 -24.12
N VAL A 332 -2.44 2.55 -23.10
CA VAL A 332 -3.13 2.72 -21.81
C VAL A 332 -4.45 3.50 -21.98
N GLU A 333 -4.43 4.57 -22.76
CA GLU A 333 -5.59 5.43 -23.02
C GLU A 333 -6.53 4.88 -24.12
N GLY A 334 -6.13 3.81 -24.81
CA GLY A 334 -6.89 3.22 -25.91
C GLY A 334 -7.00 4.12 -27.16
N LYS A 335 -6.20 5.19 -27.25
CA LYS A 335 -6.21 6.17 -28.35
C LYS A 335 -4.81 6.72 -28.62
N PRO A 336 -4.49 7.18 -29.84
CA PRO A 336 -3.20 7.82 -30.13
C PRO A 336 -2.90 9.00 -29.20
N VAL A 337 -1.72 8.96 -28.56
CA VAL A 337 -1.15 10.01 -27.70
C VAL A 337 0.16 10.48 -28.30
N GLY A 338 0.36 11.79 -28.44
CA GLY A 338 1.60 12.33 -29.01
C GLY A 338 1.77 12.02 -30.50
N SER A 339 0.68 11.69 -31.19
CA SER A 339 0.69 11.16 -32.55
C SER A 339 -0.55 11.58 -33.33
N ALA A 340 -0.37 11.91 -34.61
CA ALA A 340 -1.46 12.19 -35.54
C ALA A 340 -2.01 10.92 -36.24
N GLN A 341 -1.52 9.74 -35.87
CA GLN A 341 -2.00 8.47 -36.44
C GLN A 341 -3.46 8.22 -36.05
N ARG A 342 -4.18 7.43 -36.85
CA ARG A 342 -5.63 7.23 -36.69
C ARG A 342 -5.98 6.13 -35.70
N ASN A 343 -5.10 5.16 -35.53
CA ASN A 343 -5.33 3.99 -34.68
C ASN A 343 -4.03 3.46 -34.07
N LEU A 344 -4.17 2.60 -33.07
CA LEU A 344 -3.03 2.05 -32.31
C LEU A 344 -2.08 1.18 -33.16
N SER A 345 -2.59 0.54 -34.22
CA SER A 345 -1.74 -0.25 -35.14
C SER A 345 -0.83 0.65 -35.97
N GLU A 346 -1.33 1.80 -36.42
CA GLU A 346 -0.50 2.83 -37.07
C GLU A 346 0.52 3.42 -36.09
N VAL A 347 0.13 3.72 -34.84
CA VAL A 347 1.04 4.21 -33.79
C VAL A 347 2.22 3.26 -33.60
N ILE A 348 1.99 1.96 -33.38
CA ILE A 348 3.09 1.02 -33.13
C ILE A 348 3.95 0.77 -34.37
N ASN A 349 3.36 0.75 -35.57
CA ASN A 349 4.10 0.60 -36.83
C ASN A 349 5.03 1.80 -37.08
N THR A 350 4.56 3.02 -36.85
CA THR A 350 5.37 4.25 -36.95
C THR A 350 6.39 4.33 -35.82
N PHE A 351 6.06 3.82 -34.63
CA PHE A 351 7.00 3.78 -33.53
C PHE A 351 8.21 2.88 -33.84
N LEU A 352 7.96 1.66 -34.34
CA LEU A 352 8.97 0.68 -34.71
C LEU A 352 9.52 0.86 -36.13
N SER A 353 9.21 1.96 -36.83
CA SER A 353 9.87 2.25 -38.11
C SER A 353 11.27 2.84 -37.95
N SER A 354 11.67 3.16 -36.72
CA SER A 354 12.94 3.78 -36.38
C SER A 354 13.80 2.77 -35.61
N GLU A 355 14.97 2.43 -36.15
CA GLU A 355 15.87 1.41 -35.57
C GLU A 355 16.26 1.74 -34.13
N ARG A 356 16.44 3.02 -33.79
CA ARG A 356 16.73 3.47 -32.41
C ARG A 356 15.66 3.10 -31.37
N ARG A 357 14.44 2.76 -31.82
CA ARG A 357 13.30 2.34 -30.98
C ARG A 357 13.10 0.83 -30.95
N HIS A 358 13.87 0.06 -31.73
CA HIS A 358 13.78 -1.40 -31.71
C HIS A 358 14.09 -1.99 -30.33
N ARG A 359 14.97 -1.36 -29.56
CA ARG A 359 15.27 -1.71 -28.16
C ARG A 359 14.04 -1.76 -27.24
N PHE A 360 12.95 -1.12 -27.60
CA PHE A 360 11.71 -1.07 -26.83
C PHE A 360 10.68 -2.14 -27.24
N ALA A 361 10.95 -2.93 -28.27
CA ALA A 361 9.99 -3.89 -28.81
C ALA A 361 9.51 -4.87 -27.74
N ARG A 362 10.40 -5.37 -26.88
CA ARG A 362 10.00 -6.26 -25.77
C ARG A 362 9.05 -5.59 -24.77
N ILE A 363 9.32 -4.34 -24.41
CA ILE A 363 8.47 -3.54 -23.50
C ILE A 363 7.11 -3.32 -24.15
N MET A 364 7.06 -2.81 -25.38
CA MET A 364 5.82 -2.51 -26.08
C MET A 364 4.97 -3.76 -26.34
N ARG A 365 5.59 -4.91 -26.66
CA ARG A 365 4.87 -6.18 -26.82
C ARG A 365 4.14 -6.57 -25.53
N LYS A 366 4.76 -6.35 -24.37
CA LYS A 366 4.15 -6.59 -23.05
C LYS A 366 3.01 -5.60 -22.75
N VAL A 367 3.19 -4.33 -23.09
CA VAL A 367 2.15 -3.30 -22.92
C VAL A 367 0.92 -3.64 -23.77
N ILE A 368 1.10 -4.00 -25.04
CA ILE A 368 0.00 -4.33 -25.95
C ILE A 368 -0.79 -5.55 -25.45
N SER A 369 -0.08 -6.61 -25.02
CA SER A 369 -0.73 -7.83 -24.55
C SER A 369 -1.58 -7.64 -23.29
N ILE A 370 -1.31 -6.60 -22.49
CA ILE A 370 -2.08 -6.29 -21.27
C ILE A 370 -3.24 -5.33 -21.55
N THR A 371 -3.06 -4.39 -22.47
CA THR A 371 -4.02 -3.28 -22.67
C THR A 371 -5.09 -3.61 -23.71
N THR A 372 -4.69 -4.17 -24.85
CA THR A 372 -5.56 -4.32 -26.03
C THR A 372 -5.71 -5.76 -26.49
N GLY A 373 -4.99 -6.71 -25.88
CA GLY A 373 -5.00 -8.12 -26.23
C GLY A 373 -4.05 -8.49 -27.38
N PRO A 374 -3.93 -9.78 -27.72
CA PRO A 374 -2.96 -10.26 -28.72
C PRO A 374 -3.31 -9.87 -30.16
N ASP A 375 -4.57 -9.56 -30.48
CA ASP A 375 -5.05 -9.34 -31.85
C ASP A 375 -4.30 -8.25 -32.62
N ILE A 376 -3.83 -7.19 -31.94
CA ILE A 376 -3.01 -6.14 -32.57
C ILE A 376 -1.64 -6.69 -32.99
N LEU A 377 -1.06 -7.60 -32.20
CA LEU A 377 0.24 -8.22 -32.48
C LEU A 377 0.17 -9.18 -33.68
N ASP A 378 -1.00 -9.79 -33.91
CA ASP A 378 -1.22 -10.75 -35.00
C ASP A 378 -1.43 -10.08 -36.37
N LYS A 379 -1.64 -8.75 -36.41
CA LYS A 379 -1.74 -8.01 -37.67
C LYS A 379 -0.42 -8.14 -38.46
N PRO A 380 -0.44 -8.55 -39.75
CA PRO A 380 0.79 -8.85 -40.50
C PRO A 380 1.84 -7.73 -40.49
N SER A 381 1.40 -6.47 -40.62
CA SER A 381 2.31 -5.32 -40.57
C SER A 381 2.99 -5.16 -39.21
N VAL A 382 2.23 -5.38 -38.11
CA VAL A 382 2.71 -5.21 -36.74
C VAL A 382 3.64 -6.36 -36.38
N ALA A 383 3.23 -7.60 -36.70
CA ALA A 383 4.04 -8.80 -36.53
C ALA A 383 5.42 -8.67 -37.22
N ALA A 384 5.44 -8.20 -38.47
CA ALA A 384 6.69 -7.98 -39.21
C ALA A 384 7.60 -6.92 -38.54
N LYS A 385 7.02 -5.82 -38.04
CA LYS A 385 7.77 -4.79 -37.31
C LYS A 385 8.38 -5.33 -36.02
N PHE A 386 7.62 -6.10 -35.23
CA PHE A 386 8.15 -6.71 -34.02
C PHE A 386 9.21 -7.77 -34.33
N ALA A 387 9.01 -8.62 -35.34
CA ALA A 387 9.99 -9.63 -35.72
C ALA A 387 11.34 -8.99 -36.03
N ARG A 388 11.35 -7.93 -36.86
CA ARG A 388 12.57 -7.17 -37.18
C ARG A 388 13.15 -6.49 -35.94
N ALA A 389 12.33 -5.79 -35.16
CA ALA A 389 12.82 -5.03 -34.01
C ALA A 389 13.39 -5.92 -32.89
N MET A 390 12.91 -7.15 -32.75
CA MET A 390 13.39 -8.12 -31.76
C MET A 390 14.75 -8.75 -32.13
N GLU A 391 15.26 -8.54 -33.35
CA GLU A 391 16.62 -8.93 -33.74
C GLU A 391 17.68 -8.06 -33.04
N ASP A 392 17.33 -6.83 -32.66
CA ASP A 392 18.22 -5.88 -32.00
C ASP A 392 18.23 -6.07 -30.47
N ALA A 393 19.27 -5.54 -29.81
CA ALA A 393 19.40 -5.56 -28.36
C ALA A 393 18.20 -4.87 -27.68
N GLN A 394 17.57 -5.58 -26.74
CA GLN A 394 16.35 -5.12 -26.05
C GLN A 394 16.66 -4.57 -24.67
N ASP A 395 16.00 -3.47 -24.30
CA ASP A 395 16.08 -2.92 -22.94
C ASP A 395 15.54 -3.92 -21.91
N ALA A 396 16.28 -4.05 -20.81
CA ALA A 396 16.00 -4.95 -19.70
C ALA A 396 15.45 -4.17 -18.48
N PRO A 397 14.79 -4.84 -17.52
CA PRO A 397 14.24 -4.20 -16.32
C PRO A 397 15.22 -3.32 -15.54
N ASP A 398 16.51 -3.65 -15.58
CA ASP A 398 17.63 -2.98 -14.93
C ASP A 398 18.28 -1.87 -15.79
N SER A 399 17.86 -1.70 -17.05
CA SER A 399 18.28 -0.55 -17.85
C SER A 399 17.59 0.73 -17.39
N MET A 400 18.18 1.89 -17.71
CA MET A 400 17.59 3.21 -17.40
C MET A 400 16.13 3.31 -17.87
N VAL A 401 15.84 2.88 -19.10
CA VAL A 401 14.48 2.89 -19.64
C VAL A 401 13.59 1.83 -18.99
N GLY A 402 14.13 0.65 -18.71
CA GLY A 402 13.40 -0.40 -17.98
C GLY A 402 12.94 0.06 -16.60
N LYS A 403 13.84 0.67 -15.82
CA LYS A 403 13.55 1.27 -14.52
C LYS A 403 12.49 2.37 -14.63
N ALA A 404 12.63 3.26 -15.61
CA ALA A 404 11.65 4.33 -15.85
C ALA A 404 10.26 3.76 -16.20
N ALA A 405 10.18 2.74 -17.06
CA ALA A 405 8.92 2.08 -17.42
C ALA A 405 8.28 1.36 -16.22
N LEU A 406 9.07 0.71 -15.37
CA LEU A 406 8.61 0.04 -14.15
C LEU A 406 8.10 1.03 -13.10
N LEU A 407 8.83 2.14 -12.91
CA LEU A 407 8.45 3.22 -12.01
C LEU A 407 7.15 3.89 -12.47
N LEU A 408 7.05 4.16 -13.78
CA LEU A 408 5.92 4.88 -14.32
C LEU A 408 4.70 4.01 -14.54
N PHE A 409 4.83 2.72 -14.88
CA PHE A 409 3.73 1.80 -15.22
C PHE A 409 3.83 0.46 -14.49
N PRO A 410 3.90 0.44 -13.14
CA PRO A 410 4.10 -0.79 -12.39
C PRO A 410 3.04 -1.86 -12.70
N GLU A 411 1.79 -1.45 -12.93
CA GLU A 411 0.67 -2.33 -13.24
C GLU A 411 0.81 -3.10 -14.57
N LEU A 412 1.57 -2.57 -15.53
CA LEU A 412 1.80 -3.22 -16.83
C LEU A 412 2.89 -4.30 -16.77
N PHE A 413 3.70 -4.33 -15.72
CA PHE A 413 4.86 -5.23 -15.63
C PHE A 413 4.81 -6.18 -14.44
N GLN A 414 3.80 -6.04 -13.57
CA GLN A 414 3.47 -7.06 -12.59
C GLN A 414 3.13 -8.39 -13.30
N LYS A 415 3.66 -9.51 -12.79
CA LYS A 415 3.29 -10.85 -13.27
C LYS A 415 1.82 -11.11 -12.95
N ARG A 416 0.91 -10.87 -13.91
CA ARG A 416 -0.48 -11.31 -13.82
C ARG A 416 -0.57 -12.83 -13.98
N LYS A 417 -1.39 -13.45 -13.13
CA LYS A 417 -1.76 -14.87 -13.18
C LYS A 417 -2.30 -15.24 -14.56
N LEU A 418 -1.96 -16.45 -15.02
CA LEU A 418 -2.87 -17.23 -15.85
C LEU A 418 -4.10 -17.50 -14.97
N THR A 419 -5.22 -16.86 -15.29
CA THR A 419 -6.54 -17.36 -14.90
C THR A 419 -6.75 -18.67 -15.63
N THR A 420 -6.61 -19.77 -14.91
CA THR A 420 -7.21 -21.08 -15.25
C THR A 420 -8.28 -21.38 -14.23
#